data_AF-A0A6G1A7T3-F1
#
_entry.id   AF-A0A6G1A7T3-F1
#
_cell.length_a   1.000
_cell.length_b   1.000
_cell.length_c   1.000
_cell.angle_alpha   90.00
_cell.angle_beta   90.00
_cell.angle_gamma   90.00
#
_symmetry.space_group_name_H-M   'P 1'
#
loop_
_entity.id
_entity.type
_entity.pdbx_description
1 polymer ?
#
loop_
_entity_poly.entity_id
_entity_poly.type
_entity_poly.pdbx_seq_one_letter_code
_entity_poly.pdbx_strand_id
1 'polypeptide(L)'
;MALTTELGTQIQLREVAGIPLQASTVDNWSQIQNFEAKPDDLLICTYPKSGTTWIQEIVDMIEQNGDVEKCQRAIIQHRHPFIEWARPPQPSG
;
A
#
# COMPACT_ATOMS: atom_id res chain seq x y z
N MET A 1 -40.62 4.39 -9.50
CA MET A 1 -39.62 3.94 -10.51
C MET A 1 -38.28 4.46 -10.01
N ALA A 2 -37.52 3.62 -9.31
CA ALA A 2 -36.29 4.02 -8.62
C ALA A 2 -35.17 4.19 -9.65
N LEU A 3 -34.60 5.40 -9.72
CA LEU A 3 -33.37 5.65 -10.44
C LEU A 3 -32.20 5.24 -9.54
N THR A 4 -31.37 4.37 -10.11
CA THR A 4 -30.18 3.72 -9.58
C THR A 4 -29.18 4.70 -8.98
N THR A 5 -28.91 4.54 -7.69
CA THR A 5 -27.78 5.17 -7.03
C THR A 5 -26.57 4.25 -7.18
N GLU A 6 -25.75 4.50 -8.21
CA GLU A 6 -24.38 4.03 -8.32
C GLU A 6 -23.54 4.71 -7.21
N LEU A 7 -23.63 4.21 -5.97
CA LEU A 7 -22.76 4.57 -4.87
C LEU A 7 -21.75 3.44 -4.69
N GLY A 8 -20.48 3.80 -4.88
CA GLY A 8 -19.32 2.91 -4.95
C GLY A 8 -19.28 1.81 -3.90
N THR A 9 -18.66 0.69 -4.30
CA THR A 9 -18.32 -0.47 -3.45
C THR A 9 -18.05 -0.03 -2.01
N GLN A 10 -18.98 -0.34 -1.10
CA GLN A 10 -18.74 -0.10 0.32
C GLN A 10 -17.48 -0.85 0.75
N ILE A 11 -16.58 -0.15 1.43
CA ILE A 11 -15.38 -0.77 2.01
C ILE A 11 -15.83 -1.61 3.21
N GLN A 12 -15.87 -2.93 3.05
CA GLN A 12 -16.17 -3.85 4.14
C GLN A 12 -14.94 -4.03 5.03
N LEU A 13 -15.10 -3.77 6.33
CA LEU A 13 -14.08 -4.03 7.34
C LEU A 13 -14.30 -5.39 7.99
N ARG A 14 -13.20 -6.09 8.29
CA ARG A 14 -13.15 -7.32 9.08
C ARG A 14 -12.05 -7.20 10.11
N GLU A 15 -12.09 -8.05 11.13
CA GLU A 15 -11.15 -7.98 12.24
C GLU A 15 -10.06 -9.03 12.15
N VAL A 16 -8.85 -8.63 12.55
CA VAL A 16 -7.73 -9.51 12.86
C VAL A 16 -7.21 -9.11 14.23
N ALA A 17 -7.23 -10.04 15.19
CA ALA A 17 -6.80 -9.79 16.56
C ALA A 17 -7.41 -8.51 17.20
N GLY A 18 -8.67 -8.20 16.88
CA GLY A 18 -9.39 -7.02 17.36
C GLY A 18 -9.09 -5.71 16.61
N ILE A 19 -8.30 -5.76 15.54
CA ILE A 19 -7.98 -4.58 14.70
C ILE A 19 -8.85 -4.63 13.43
N PRO A 20 -9.64 -3.58 13.15
CA PRO A 20 -10.44 -3.51 11.93
C PRO A 20 -9.55 -3.19 10.71
N LEU A 21 -9.60 -4.06 9.71
CA LEU A 21 -8.83 -3.97 8.46
C LEU A 21 -9.75 -4.15 7.25
N GLN A 22 -9.29 -3.74 6.07
CA GLN A 22 -10.02 -4.00 4.83
C GLN A 22 -10.17 -5.50 4.58
N ALA A 23 -11.35 -5.91 4.09
CA ALA A 23 -11.67 -7.31 3.83
C ALA A 23 -10.56 -8.04 3.03
N SER A 24 -10.00 -7.44 1.99
CA SER A 24 -8.92 -8.04 1.18
C SER A 24 -7.62 -8.26 1.95
N THR A 25 -7.29 -7.39 2.90
CA THR A 25 -6.11 -7.55 3.76
C THR A 25 -6.31 -8.71 4.72
N VAL A 26 -7.52 -8.86 5.26
CA VAL A 26 -7.88 -9.99 6.12
C VAL A 26 -7.83 -11.31 5.35
N ASP A 27 -8.32 -11.35 4.10
CA ASP A 27 -8.26 -12.56 3.26
C ASP A 27 -6.83 -13.00 2.95
N ASN A 28 -5.91 -12.05 2.82
CA ASN A 28 -4.50 -12.33 2.52
C ASN A 28 -3.60 -12.34 3.77
N TRP A 29 -4.20 -12.34 4.96
CA TRP A 29 -3.47 -12.20 6.22
C TRP A 29 -2.37 -13.26 6.40
N SER A 30 -2.65 -14.51 6.03
CA SER A 30 -1.66 -15.60 6.12
C SER A 30 -0.43 -15.35 5.23
N GLN A 31 -0.60 -14.77 4.05
CA GLN A 31 0.53 -14.43 3.17
C GLN A 31 1.34 -13.27 3.75
N ILE A 32 0.65 -12.25 4.28
CA ILE A 32 1.29 -11.09 4.93
C ILE A 32 2.12 -11.53 6.13
N GLN A 33 1.60 -12.43 6.98
CA GLN A 33 2.32 -12.92 8.15
C GLN A 33 3.53 -13.80 7.82
N ASN A 34 3.52 -14.47 6.67
CA ASN A 34 4.62 -15.31 6.20
C ASN A 34 5.60 -14.55 5.29
N PHE A 35 5.46 -13.23 5.14
CA PHE A 35 6.43 -12.43 4.40
C PHE A 35 7.82 -12.51 5.05
N GLU A 36 8.81 -12.90 4.26
CA GLU A 36 10.21 -12.96 4.68
C GLU A 36 10.95 -11.69 4.24
N ALA A 37 11.22 -10.81 5.20
CA ALA A 37 12.03 -9.63 4.95
C ALA A 37 13.49 -10.02 4.65
N LYS A 38 14.12 -9.29 3.73
CA LYS A 38 15.55 -9.40 3.47
C LYS A 38 16.34 -8.53 4.44
N PRO A 39 17.63 -8.85 4.70
CA PRO A 39 18.46 -8.06 5.61
C PRO A 39 18.66 -6.59 5.20
N ASP A 40 18.48 -6.27 3.92
CA ASP A 40 18.64 -4.95 3.31
C ASP A 40 17.31 -4.23 3.05
N ASP A 41 16.17 -4.82 3.43
CA ASP A 41 14.87 -4.18 3.27
C ASP A 41 14.69 -3.03 4.27
N LEU A 42 14.06 -1.94 3.81
CA LEU A 42 13.62 -0.82 4.64
C LEU A 42 12.09 -0.81 4.75
N LEU A 43 11.57 -0.82 5.98
CA LEU A 43 10.14 -0.75 6.25
C LEU A 43 9.70 0.67 6.65
N ILE A 44 8.79 1.26 5.88
CA ILE A 44 8.08 2.49 6.26
C ILE A 44 6.77 2.08 6.95
N CYS A 45 6.73 2.23 8.28
CA CYS A 45 5.56 1.92 9.08
C CYS A 45 4.92 3.21 9.63
N THR A 46 3.66 3.45 9.31
CA THR A 46 2.93 4.66 9.73
C THR A 46 1.48 4.33 10.05
N TYR A 47 0.90 5.03 11.01
CA TYR A 47 -0.57 5.11 11.08
C TYR A 47 -1.12 5.83 9.83
N PRO A 48 -2.27 5.40 9.26
CA PRO A 48 -2.81 6.01 8.06
C PRO A 48 -2.91 7.54 8.19
N LYS A 49 -2.48 8.24 7.13
CA LYS A 49 -2.48 9.71 7.02
C LYS A 49 -1.42 10.43 7.86
N SER A 50 -0.49 9.73 8.50
CA SER A 50 0.63 10.34 9.23
C SER A 50 1.86 10.69 8.36
N GLY A 51 1.67 10.88 7.04
CA GLY A 51 2.76 11.32 6.15
C GLY A 51 3.48 10.21 5.38
N THR A 52 2.86 9.03 5.18
CA THR A 52 3.46 7.88 4.46
C THR A 52 4.04 8.27 3.10
N THR A 53 3.28 8.98 2.28
CA THR A 53 3.72 9.45 0.96
C THR A 53 4.91 10.41 1.05
N TRP A 54 4.92 11.27 2.07
CA TRP A 54 5.99 12.25 2.23
C TRP A 54 7.32 11.57 2.59
N ILE A 55 7.30 10.65 3.55
CA ILE A 55 8.51 9.94 3.95
C ILE A 55 8.99 8.97 2.86
N GLN A 56 8.08 8.38 2.07
CA GLN A 56 8.44 7.55 0.91
C GLN A 56 9.27 8.31 -0.12
N GLU A 57 8.89 9.55 -0.48
CA GLU A 57 9.67 10.35 -1.42
C GLU A 57 11.03 10.77 -0.84
N ILE A 58 11.10 11.09 0.45
CA ILE A 58 12.36 11.43 1.12
C ILE A 58 13.32 10.24 1.07
N VAL A 59 12.84 9.05 1.42
CA VAL A 59 13.66 7.82 1.39
C VAL A 59 14.12 7.50 -0.03
N ASP A 60 13.24 7.55 -1.03
CA ASP A 60 13.63 7.26 -2.42
C ASP A 60 14.69 8.25 -2.92
N MET A 61 14.55 9.54 -2.59
CA MET A 61 15.58 10.54 -2.92
C MET A 61 16.93 10.21 -2.30
N ILE A 62 16.97 9.69 -1.07
CA ILE A 62 18.22 9.26 -0.42
C ILE A 62 18.80 8.04 -1.13
N GLU A 63 18.00 6.99 -1.35
CA GLU A 63 18.41 5.75 -2.03
C GLU A 63 18.92 6.00 -3.45
N GLN A 64 18.31 6.96 -4.17
CA GLN A 64 18.70 7.35 -5.51
C GLN A 64 19.82 8.41 -5.54
N ASN A 65 20.47 8.72 -4.41
CA ASN A 65 21.54 9.73 -4.30
C ASN A 65 21.14 11.13 -4.82
N GLY A 66 19.87 11.51 -4.59
CA GLY A 66 19.31 12.80 -5.00
C GLY A 66 18.89 12.87 -6.47
N ASP A 67 18.92 11.76 -7.21
CA ASP A 67 18.54 11.69 -8.62
C ASP A 67 17.01 11.71 -8.79
N VAL A 68 16.49 12.86 -9.22
CA VAL A 68 15.06 13.10 -9.40
C VAL A 68 14.46 12.25 -10.52
N GLU A 69 15.21 12.00 -11.60
CA GLU A 69 14.70 11.20 -12.73
C GLU A 69 14.46 9.76 -12.30
N LYS A 70 15.38 9.20 -11.49
CA LYS A 70 15.19 7.86 -10.90
C LYS A 70 14.01 7.79 -9.94
N CYS A 71 13.71 8.86 -9.21
CA CYS A 71 12.54 8.91 -8.33
C CYS A 71 11.21 8.98 -9.11
N GLN A 72 11.25 9.37 -10.39
CA GLN A 72 10.09 9.43 -11.27
C GLN A 72 9.90 8.17 -12.13
N ARG A 73 10.71 7.13 -11.93
CA ARG A 73 10.67 5.86 -12.69
C ARG A 73 9.32 5.15 -12.71
N ALA A 74 8.50 5.36 -11.67
CA ALA A 74 7.17 4.77 -11.54
C ALA A 74 6.34 5.52 -10.49
N ILE A 75 5.03 5.23 -10.44
CA ILE A 75 4.18 5.69 -9.35
C ILE A 75 4.65 5.13 -8.00
N ILE A 76 4.35 5.84 -6.91
CA ILE A 76 4.91 5.56 -5.58
C ILE A 76 4.63 4.14 -5.08
N GLN A 77 3.48 3.57 -5.45
CA GLN A 77 3.04 2.22 -5.06
C GLN A 77 3.86 1.11 -5.73
N HIS A 78 4.46 1.39 -6.90
CA HIS A 78 5.37 0.47 -7.59
C HIS A 78 6.82 0.66 -7.13
N ARG A 79 7.18 1.86 -6.67
CA ARG A 79 8.49 2.13 -6.06
C ARG A 79 8.59 1.58 -4.63
N HIS A 80 7.51 1.70 -3.87
CA HIS A 80 7.39 1.27 -2.47
C HIS A 80 6.12 0.42 -2.33
N PRO A 81 6.22 -0.91 -2.51
CA PRO A 81 5.08 -1.81 -2.34
C PRO A 81 4.51 -1.73 -0.93
N PHE A 82 3.18 -1.69 -0.82
CA PHE A 82 2.50 -1.74 0.48
C PHE A 82 2.29 -3.21 0.85
N ILE A 83 2.88 -3.65 1.96
CA ILE A 83 2.92 -5.06 2.37
C ILE A 83 1.53 -5.66 2.55
N GLU A 84 0.59 -4.86 3.05
CA GLU A 84 -0.79 -5.26 3.33
C GLU A 84 -1.70 -5.22 2.10
N TRP A 85 -1.18 -4.73 0.97
CA TRP A 85 -1.97 -4.44 -0.22
C TRP A 85 -1.86 -5.53 -1.27
N ALA A 86 -2.61 -6.62 -1.04
CA ALA A 86 -2.86 -7.64 -2.04
C ALA A 86 -3.88 -7.16 -3.08
N ARG A 87 -3.54 -6.15 -3.87
CA ARG A 87 -4.37 -5.70 -5.00
C ARG A 87 -4.06 -6.53 -6.25
N PRO A 88 -5.07 -6.83 -7.09
CA PRO A 88 -4.81 -7.36 -8.42
C PRO A 88 -3.96 -6.35 -9.22
N PRO A 89 -3.12 -6.83 -10.16
CA PRO A 89 -2.30 -5.97 -11.00
C PRO A 89 -3.18 -4.93 -11.68
N GLN A 90 -2.86 -3.65 -11.49
CA GLN A 90 -3.56 -2.56 -12.14
C GLN A 90 -3.01 -2.42 -13.56
N PRO A 91 -3.87 -2.27 -14.58
CA PRO A 91 -3.39 -1.98 -15.92
C PRO A 91 -2.61 -0.66 -15.87
N SER A 92 -1.38 -0.67 -16.39
CA SER A 92 -0.69 0.55 -16.76
C SER A 92 -1.55 1.24 -17.81
N GLY A 93 -2.10 2.41 -17.47
CA GLY A 93 -2.78 3.28 -18.44
C GLY A 93 -1.86 3.71 -19.56
#